data_AF-A0A8J5N3W3-F1
#
_entry.id   AF-A0A8J5N3W3-F1
#
_cell.length_a   1.000
_cell.length_b   1.000
_cell.length_c   1.000
_cell.angle_alpha   90.00
_cell.angle_beta   90.00
_cell.angle_gamma   90.00
#
_symmetry.space_group_name_H-M   'P 1'
#
loop_
_entity.id
_entity.type
_entity.pdbx_description
1 polymer ?
#
loop_
_entity_poly.entity_id
_entity_poly.type
_entity_poly.pdbx_seq_one_letter_code
_entity_poly.pdbx_strand_id
1 'polypeptide(L)'
;MSQQLCGITGQCAVIKGPVDISLKLGEEEETLQVYVADIADPCILGLDYLLRRERQFPRSVAEEGLEKLQLEDQEVRPMVEWMNQSSVRPAWETISGASPMTKNYWAQWDALRLKDGLLQCQWVTTNGLNRFWQTLLPRKM
;
A
#
# COMPACT_ATOMS: atom_id res chain seq x y z
N MET A 1 5.69 37.31 2.29
CA MET A 1 5.33 36.64 1.03
C MET A 1 4.57 35.37 1.40
N SER A 2 3.40 35.11 0.81
CA SER A 2 2.66 33.87 1.05
C SER A 2 3.29 32.73 0.25
N GLN A 3 3.68 31.65 0.92
CA GLN A 3 4.11 30.43 0.25
C GLN A 3 2.88 29.67 -0.27
N GLN A 4 3.04 28.95 -1.38
CA GLN A 4 1.98 28.19 -2.02
C GLN A 4 2.46 26.79 -2.40
N LEU A 5 1.57 25.80 -2.30
CA LEU A 5 1.73 24.44 -2.79
C LEU A 5 0.86 24.28 -4.02
N CYS A 6 1.45 23.96 -5.17
CA CYS A 6 0.72 23.79 -6.43
C CYS A 6 0.71 22.32 -6.86
N GLY A 7 -0.50 21.82 -7.17
CA GLY A 7 -0.71 20.48 -7.70
C GLY A 7 -0.52 20.40 -9.21
N ILE A 8 -0.52 19.18 -9.74
CA ILE A 8 -0.35 18.89 -11.17
C ILE A 8 -1.45 19.47 -12.08
N THR A 9 -2.62 19.78 -11.51
CA THR A 9 -3.76 20.40 -12.20
C THR A 9 -3.64 21.93 -12.27
N GLY A 10 -2.55 22.51 -11.72
CA GLY A 10 -2.34 23.96 -11.65
C GLY A 10 -3.07 24.65 -10.48
N GLN A 11 -3.81 23.89 -9.66
CA GLN A 11 -4.43 24.42 -8.45
C GLN A 11 -3.37 24.66 -7.38
N CYS A 12 -3.42 25.81 -6.71
CA CYS A 12 -2.48 26.16 -5.64
C CYS A 12 -3.22 26.42 -4.32
N ALA A 13 -2.69 25.86 -3.24
CA ALA A 13 -3.13 26.09 -1.87
C ALA A 13 -2.12 26.96 -1.12
N VAL A 14 -2.59 27.82 -0.22
CA VAL A 14 -1.70 28.56 0.68
C VAL A 14 -1.14 27.61 1.72
N ILE A 15 0.18 27.67 1.94
CA ILE A 15 0.82 26.87 2.98
C ILE A 15 1.22 27.75 4.18
N LYS A 16 1.14 27.16 5.37
CA LYS A 16 1.56 27.76 6.64
C LYS A 16 2.69 26.92 7.24
N GLY A 17 3.64 27.57 7.91
CA GLY A 17 4.77 26.89 8.55
C GLY A 17 6.13 27.50 8.19
N PRO A 18 7.24 26.80 8.49
CA PRO A 18 7.28 25.48 9.11
C PRO A 18 6.74 25.49 10.55
N VAL A 19 6.07 24.42 10.95
CA VAL A 19 5.64 24.15 12.34
C VAL A 19 6.17 22.79 12.78
N ASP A 20 6.48 22.67 14.06
CA ASP A 20 6.88 21.40 14.64
C ASP A 20 5.65 20.54 14.89
N ILE A 21 5.61 19.35 14.29
CA ILE A 21 4.58 18.34 14.55
C ILE A 21 5.23 17.08 15.12
N SER A 22 4.55 16.42 16.05
CA SER A 22 4.93 15.08 16.49
C SER A 22 4.24 14.04 15.60
N LEU A 23 5.03 13.21 14.94
CA LEU A 23 4.55 12.15 14.06
C LEU A 23 4.91 10.81 14.69
N LYS A 24 3.88 10.04 15.04
CA LYS A 24 4.04 8.70 15.61
C LYS A 24 3.84 7.65 14.52
N LEU A 25 4.87 6.84 14.28
CA LEU A 25 4.83 5.69 13.38
C LEU A 25 5.16 4.42 14.18
N GLY A 26 4.14 3.63 14.48
CA GLY A 26 4.28 2.47 15.36
C GLY A 26 4.69 2.88 16.78
N GLU A 27 5.81 2.36 17.25
CA GLU A 27 6.38 2.68 18.57
C GLU A 27 7.29 3.92 18.56
N GLU A 28 7.70 4.38 17.38
CA GLU A 28 8.58 5.54 17.25
C GLU A 28 7.77 6.83 17.17
N GLU A 29 8.23 7.85 17.88
CA GLU A 29 7.69 9.21 17.82
C GLU A 29 8.81 10.18 17.44
N GLU A 30 8.54 11.03 16.45
CA GLU A 30 9.52 11.97 15.93
C GLU A 30 8.90 13.34 15.70
N THR A 31 9.63 14.39 16.11
CA THR A 31 9.27 15.78 15.81
C THR A 31 9.82 16.19 14.45
N LEU A 32 8.94 16.68 13.57
CA LEU A 32 9.27 17.11 12.22
C LEU A 32 8.85 18.55 11.99
N GLN A 33 9.66 19.30 11.26
CA GLN A 33 9.28 20.59 10.72
C GLN A 33 8.48 20.38 9.43
N VAL A 34 7.20 20.76 9.44
CA VAL A 34 6.31 20.57 8.27
C VAL A 34 5.60 21.85 7.89
N TYR A 35 5.14 21.88 6.65
CA TYR A 35 4.19 22.88 6.16
C TYR A 35 2.79 22.29 6.17
N VAL A 36 1.82 23.12 6.58
CA VAL A 36 0.39 22.77 6.65
C VAL A 36 -0.35 23.48 5.54
N ALA A 37 -1.13 22.72 4.78
CA ALA A 37 -1.97 23.20 3.70
C ALA A 37 -3.39 22.63 3.86
N ASP A 38 -4.40 23.39 3.46
CA ASP A 38 -5.77 22.90 3.34
C ASP A 38 -5.89 22.14 2.02
N ILE A 39 -5.86 20.81 2.08
CA ILE A 39 -5.87 19.89 0.94
C ILE A 39 -6.97 18.84 1.12
N ALA A 40 -7.51 18.33 0.01
CA ALA A 40 -8.59 17.34 0.02
C ALA A 40 -8.13 15.97 0.57
N ASP A 41 -6.86 15.62 0.38
CA ASP A 41 -6.31 14.34 0.82
C ASP A 41 -5.88 14.41 2.30
N PRO A 42 -6.27 13.43 3.14
CA PRO A 42 -5.84 13.41 4.53
C PRO A 42 -4.33 13.10 4.60
N CYS A 43 -3.55 14.08 5.06
CA CYS A 43 -2.14 13.97 5.43
C CYS A 43 -1.20 13.35 4.37
N ILE A 44 -0.52 14.19 3.60
CA ILE A 44 0.52 13.76 2.66
C ILE A 44 1.89 13.82 3.34
N LEU A 45 2.63 12.69 3.36
CA LEU A 45 4.05 12.67 3.70
C LEU A 45 4.87 12.97 2.45
N GLY A 46 5.75 13.97 2.54
CA GLY A 46 6.63 14.35 1.45
C GLY A 46 7.68 13.29 1.11
N LEU A 47 8.18 13.34 -0.12
CA LEU A 47 9.23 12.42 -0.59
C LEU A 47 10.53 12.58 0.21
N ASP A 48 10.80 13.76 0.73
CA ASP A 48 11.91 14.07 1.64
C ASP A 48 11.84 13.23 2.92
N TYR A 49 10.65 13.12 3.52
CA TYR A 49 10.43 12.27 4.68
C TYR A 49 10.62 10.79 4.31
N LEU A 50 10.03 10.36 3.19
CA LEU A 50 10.13 8.97 2.73
C LEU A 50 11.57 8.57 2.42
N LEU A 51 12.34 9.37 1.68
CA LEU A 51 13.74 9.09 1.35
C LEU A 51 14.64 9.03 2.59
N ARG A 52 14.35 9.85 3.60
CA ARG A 52 15.05 9.80 4.89
C ARG A 52 14.79 8.48 5.61
N ARG A 53 13.58 7.92 5.49
CA ARG A 53 13.14 6.67 6.14
C ARG A 53 13.39 5.41 5.31
N GLU A 54 13.50 5.49 3.98
CA GLU A 54 13.75 4.34 3.09
C GLU A 54 15.04 3.59 3.43
N ARG A 55 16.00 4.24 4.09
CA ARG A 55 17.23 3.59 4.60
C ARG A 55 17.01 2.73 5.84
N GLN A 56 15.81 2.75 6.42
CA GLN A 56 15.48 2.16 7.71
C GLN A 56 14.27 1.23 7.67
N PHE A 57 13.62 1.11 6.51
CA PHE A 57 12.72 -0.01 6.22
C PHE A 57 13.54 -1.13 5.57
N PRO A 58 14.11 -2.07 6.33
CA PRO A 58 14.65 -3.27 5.74
C PRO A 58 13.50 -3.97 5.01
N ARG A 59 13.65 -4.12 3.68
CA ARG A 59 12.75 -4.92 2.85
C ARG A 59 12.48 -6.33 3.41
N SER A 60 13.39 -6.83 4.26
CA SER A 60 13.36 -8.18 4.82
C SER A 60 12.74 -8.31 6.22
N VAL A 61 12.64 -7.25 7.04
CA VAL A 61 12.07 -7.40 8.42
C VAL A 61 10.55 -7.36 8.41
N ALA A 62 9.93 -6.99 7.27
CA ALA A 62 8.49 -7.06 7.13
C ALA A 62 7.99 -8.49 6.82
N GLU A 63 8.80 -9.42 6.32
CA GLU A 63 8.30 -10.71 5.82
C GLU A 63 8.04 -11.75 6.93
N GLU A 64 8.76 -11.65 8.06
CA GLU A 64 8.53 -12.52 9.23
C GLU A 64 7.17 -12.22 9.87
N GLY A 65 6.19 -13.07 9.56
CA GLY A 65 4.81 -12.97 10.06
C GLY A 65 3.80 -12.44 9.06
N LEU A 66 4.23 -11.89 7.91
CA LEU A 66 3.29 -11.43 6.88
C LEU A 66 2.45 -12.55 6.27
N GLU A 67 3.03 -13.74 6.09
CA GLU A 67 2.28 -14.91 5.63
C GLU A 67 1.12 -15.22 6.58
N LYS A 68 1.41 -15.22 7.88
CA LYS A 68 0.40 -15.43 8.93
C LYS A 68 -0.66 -14.32 8.88
N LEU A 69 -0.25 -13.06 8.76
CA LEU A 69 -1.20 -11.94 8.68
C LEU A 69 -2.07 -12.00 7.40
N GLN A 70 -1.52 -12.44 6.26
CA GLN A 70 -2.32 -12.68 5.04
C GLN A 70 -3.33 -13.82 5.23
N LEU A 71 -2.95 -14.87 5.96
CA LEU A 71 -3.85 -15.97 6.33
C LEU A 71 -4.87 -15.56 7.39
N GLU A 72 -4.62 -14.54 8.19
CA GLU A 72 -5.60 -14.00 9.15
C GLU A 72 -6.55 -12.98 8.51
N ASP A 73 -6.17 -12.35 7.40
CA ASP A 73 -7.00 -11.41 6.65
C ASP A 73 -8.07 -12.15 5.84
N GLN A 74 -9.34 -12.00 6.24
CA GLN A 74 -10.51 -12.63 5.60
C GLN A 74 -10.64 -12.31 4.10
N GLU A 75 -10.14 -11.15 3.66
CA GLU A 75 -10.25 -10.69 2.27
C GLU A 75 -9.09 -11.21 1.40
N VAL A 76 -7.94 -11.52 2.01
CA VAL A 76 -6.72 -11.96 1.31
C VAL A 76 -6.52 -13.47 1.40
N ARG A 77 -6.83 -14.08 2.55
CA ARG A 77 -6.69 -15.53 2.80
C ARG A 77 -7.23 -16.39 1.66
N PRO A 78 -8.44 -16.15 1.10
CA PRO A 78 -8.95 -17.00 0.03
C PRO A 78 -8.04 -17.03 -1.21
N MET A 79 -7.40 -15.91 -1.56
CA MET A 79 -6.47 -15.85 -2.69
C MET A 79 -5.23 -16.71 -2.42
N VAL A 80 -4.66 -16.61 -1.21
CA VAL A 80 -3.50 -17.41 -0.79
C VAL A 80 -3.85 -18.90 -0.85
N GLU A 81 -4.96 -19.30 -0.25
CA GLU A 81 -5.41 -20.69 -0.22
C GLU A 81 -5.65 -21.25 -1.62
N TRP A 82 -6.35 -20.51 -2.48
CA TRP A 82 -6.64 -20.97 -3.85
C TRP A 82 -5.39 -21.09 -4.70
N MET A 83 -4.49 -20.10 -4.68
CA MET A 83 -3.25 -20.15 -5.47
C MET A 83 -2.27 -21.21 -4.96
N ASN A 84 -2.30 -21.52 -3.66
CA ASN A 84 -1.50 -22.59 -3.09
C ASN A 84 -2.04 -23.99 -3.46
N GLN A 85 -3.35 -24.13 -3.62
CA GLN A 85 -3.98 -25.39 -4.02
C GLN A 85 -3.90 -25.66 -5.52
N SER A 86 -4.07 -24.62 -6.35
CA SER A 86 -4.09 -24.74 -7.80
C SER A 86 -3.73 -23.43 -8.50
N SER A 87 -3.09 -23.52 -9.66
CA SER A 87 -2.88 -22.38 -10.56
C SER A 87 -4.14 -22.00 -11.36
N VAL A 88 -5.24 -22.76 -11.21
CA VAL A 88 -6.50 -22.49 -11.90
C VAL A 88 -7.35 -21.52 -11.09
N ARG A 89 -7.78 -20.43 -11.72
CA ARG A 89 -8.69 -19.45 -11.12
C ARG A 89 -10.03 -20.13 -10.74
N PRO A 90 -10.52 -19.98 -9.49
CA PRO A 90 -11.80 -20.51 -9.06
C PRO A 90 -12.97 -20.04 -9.94
N ALA A 91 -14.00 -20.87 -10.05
CA ALA A 91 -15.22 -20.52 -10.80
C ALA A 91 -16.02 -19.43 -10.07
N TRP A 92 -16.90 -18.74 -10.81
CA TRP A 92 -17.71 -17.66 -10.26
C TRP A 92 -18.59 -18.13 -9.09
N GLU A 93 -19.13 -19.35 -9.17
CA GLU A 93 -19.98 -19.95 -8.16
C GLU A 93 -19.27 -20.00 -6.80
N THR A 94 -17.97 -20.33 -6.81
CA THR A 94 -17.11 -20.40 -5.62
C THR A 94 -16.89 -19.05 -4.96
N ILE A 95 -16.79 -17.97 -5.75
CA ILE A 95 -16.50 -16.60 -5.26
C ILE A 95 -17.77 -15.75 -5.08
N SER A 96 -18.92 -16.16 -5.62
CA SER A 96 -20.14 -15.35 -5.65
C SER A 96 -20.63 -14.89 -4.27
N GLY A 97 -20.40 -15.68 -3.22
CA GLY A 97 -20.71 -15.34 -1.83
C GLY A 97 -19.63 -14.54 -1.08
N ALA A 98 -18.47 -14.31 -1.71
CA ALA A 98 -17.37 -13.60 -1.09
C ALA A 98 -17.61 -12.08 -1.07
N SER A 99 -16.80 -11.41 -0.26
CA SER A 99 -16.78 -9.96 -0.12
C SER A 99 -16.37 -9.24 -1.42
N PRO A 100 -16.67 -7.94 -1.54
CA PRO A 100 -16.25 -7.13 -2.70
C PRO A 100 -14.73 -7.12 -2.92
N MET A 101 -13.91 -7.12 -1.86
CA MET A 101 -12.45 -7.08 -2.02
C MET A 101 -11.89 -8.40 -2.53
N THR A 102 -12.33 -9.53 -1.98
CA THR A 102 -11.92 -10.85 -2.45
C THR A 102 -12.33 -11.05 -3.91
N LYS A 103 -13.51 -10.59 -4.31
CA LYS A 103 -13.94 -10.57 -5.72
C LYS A 103 -13.04 -9.69 -6.59
N ASN A 104 -12.59 -8.54 -6.08
CA ASN A 104 -11.67 -7.67 -6.80
C ASN A 104 -10.31 -8.35 -7.04
N TYR A 105 -9.76 -9.02 -6.01
CA TYR A 105 -8.54 -9.80 -6.18
C TYR A 105 -8.72 -10.98 -7.14
N TRP A 106 -9.85 -11.69 -7.04
CA TRP A 106 -10.20 -12.77 -7.96
C TRP A 106 -10.28 -12.28 -9.42
N ALA A 107 -10.85 -11.09 -9.65
CA ALA A 107 -10.91 -10.48 -10.98
C ALA A 107 -9.51 -10.14 -11.53
N GLN A 108 -8.54 -9.90 -10.63
CA GLN A 108 -7.14 -9.61 -10.94
C GLN A 108 -6.23 -10.85 -10.89
N TRP A 109 -6.77 -12.07 -10.88
CA TRP A 109 -6.01 -13.31 -10.72
C TRP A 109 -4.71 -13.38 -11.55
N ASP A 110 -4.76 -12.98 -12.82
CA ASP A 110 -3.60 -13.04 -13.73
C ASP A 110 -2.49 -12.03 -13.38
N ALA A 111 -2.82 -11.01 -12.59
CA ALA A 111 -1.89 -10.05 -12.02
C ALA A 111 -1.45 -10.43 -10.60
N LEU A 112 -1.85 -11.59 -10.09
CA LEU A 112 -1.46 -12.07 -8.77
C LEU A 112 -0.51 -13.27 -8.90
N ARG A 113 0.35 -13.46 -7.90
CA ARG A 113 1.16 -14.66 -7.74
C ARG A 113 1.39 -14.97 -6.28
N LEU A 114 1.62 -16.24 -5.97
CA LEU A 114 2.18 -16.65 -4.70
C LEU A 114 3.69 -16.82 -4.86
N LYS A 115 4.49 -16.13 -4.06
CA LYS A 115 5.95 -16.26 -4.02
C LYS A 115 6.40 -16.39 -2.57
N ASP A 116 7.10 -17.47 -2.25
CA ASP A 116 7.64 -17.74 -0.91
C ASP A 116 6.55 -17.64 0.19
N GLY A 117 5.35 -18.17 -0.08
CA GLY A 117 4.19 -18.11 0.84
C GLY A 117 3.43 -16.78 0.83
N LEU A 118 3.95 -15.74 0.18
CA LEU A 118 3.35 -14.41 0.15
C LEU A 118 2.60 -14.14 -1.16
N LEU A 119 1.36 -13.65 -1.04
CA LEU A 119 0.60 -13.13 -2.17
C LEU A 119 1.19 -11.80 -2.63
N GLN A 120 1.52 -11.71 -3.91
CA GLN A 120 2.05 -10.51 -4.55
C GLN A 120 1.16 -10.09 -5.72
N CYS A 121 1.01 -8.79 -5.92
CA CYS A 121 0.33 -8.20 -7.06
C CYS A 121 1.34 -7.58 -8.04
N GLN A 122 1.08 -7.76 -9.33
CA GLN A 122 1.83 -7.15 -10.41
C GLN A 122 1.36 -5.71 -10.59
N TRP A 123 2.33 -4.81 -10.56
CA TRP A 123 2.16 -3.42 -10.95
C TRP A 123 2.86 -3.17 -12.27
N VAL A 124 2.21 -2.35 -13.10
CA VAL A 124 2.78 -1.86 -14.35
C VAL A 124 2.94 -0.35 -14.23
N THR A 125 4.09 0.19 -14.61
CA THR A 125 4.29 1.64 -14.62
C THR A 125 3.36 2.31 -15.63
N THR A 126 3.06 3.59 -15.44
CA THR A 126 2.12 4.36 -16.29
C THR A 126 2.49 4.37 -17.77
N ASN A 127 3.79 4.25 -18.09
CA ASN A 127 4.30 4.14 -19.46
C ASN A 127 4.25 2.70 -20.03
N GLY A 128 3.78 1.71 -19.26
CA GLY A 128 3.70 0.31 -19.67
C GLY A 128 5.04 -0.43 -19.72
N LEU A 129 6.17 0.24 -19.49
CA LEU A 129 7.50 -0.28 -19.78
C LEU A 129 8.05 -1.20 -18.68
N ASN A 130 7.70 -0.93 -17.42
CA ASN A 130 8.22 -1.69 -16.30
C ASN A 130 7.10 -2.43 -15.60
N ARG A 131 7.40 -3.67 -15.19
CA ARG A 131 6.54 -4.49 -14.34
C ARG A 131 7.31 -4.88 -13.10
N PHE A 132 6.68 -4.72 -11.95
CA PHE A 132 7.25 -5.16 -10.68
C PHE A 132 6.17 -5.87 -9.87
N TRP A 133 6.61 -6.73 -8.96
CA TRP A 133 5.74 -7.47 -8.07
C TRP A 133 5.87 -6.89 -6.68
N GLN A 134 4.74 -6.67 -6.03
CA GLN A 134 4.68 -6.12 -4.69
C GLN A 134 3.87 -7.04 -3.79
N THR A 135 4.39 -7.32 -2.59
CA THR A 135 3.66 -8.07 -1.56
C THR A 135 2.40 -7.33 -1.16
N LEU A 136 1.27 -8.03 -1.19
CA LEU A 136 -0.02 -7.48 -0.84
C LEU A 136 -0.13 -7.43 0.69
N LEU A 137 -0.17 -6.23 1.25
CA LEU A 137 -0.22 -6.07 2.70
C LEU A 137 -1.63 -6.39 3.24
N PRO A 138 -1.75 -7.18 4.31
CA PRO A 138 -2.99 -7.35 5.05
C PRO A 138 -3.57 -6.01 5.48
N ARG A 139 -4.89 -5.87 5.45
CA ARG A 139 -5.55 -4.60 5.83
C ARG A 139 -5.56 -4.35 7.33
N LYS A 140 -5.53 -5.42 8.11
CA LYS A 140 -5.40 -5.36 9.57
C LYS A 140 -3.95 -5.69 9.90
N MET A 141 -3.16 -4.66 10.14
CA MET A 141 -1.82 -4.74 10.72
C MET A 141 -1.86 -4.18 12.14
#